data_AF-B8IY65-F1
#
_entry.id   AF-B8IY65-F1
#
_cell.length_a   1.000
_cell.length_b   1.000
_cell.length_c   1.000
_cell.angle_alpha   90.00
_cell.angle_beta   90.00
_cell.angle_gamma   90.00
#
_symmetry.space_group_name_H-M   'P 1'
#
loop_
_entity.id
_entity.type
_entity.pdbx_description
1 polymer ?
#
loop_
_entity_poly.entity_id
_entity_poly.type
_entity_poly.pdbx_seq_one_letter_code
_entity_poly.pdbx_strand_id
1 'polypeptide(L)'
;MTCAYRLPRTIAERLETALRGRKNAAAALALAKWLGRFWSTPSRFLSAFPIDRRAIAGREDLGLSEARVRGAIAALEEVGFLDRAEPAAGRRYQRTDEGLQRRAMLFRFGPDYGQAFRAANARAQAARGAPAPARRPITPSAPLRPPVSLPAPSRAMPAAQVAHKQSSGGAVLLMGEKGRATPESGLEAALERLRRAGGF
;
A
#
# COMPACT_ATOMS: atom_id res chain seq x y z
N MET A 1 8.82 -14.87 10.24
CA MET A 1 8.33 -15.15 8.87
C MET A 1 7.34 -14.06 8.47
N THR A 2 7.66 -13.23 7.48
CA THR A 2 6.71 -12.26 6.91
C THR A 2 5.71 -12.98 6.03
N CYS A 3 4.41 -12.82 6.28
CA CYS A 3 3.38 -13.40 5.43
C CYS A 3 3.50 -12.83 4.00
N ALA A 4 3.86 -13.69 3.04
CA ALA A 4 3.98 -13.29 1.64
C ALA A 4 2.59 -12.90 1.10
N TYR A 5 2.49 -11.73 0.46
CA TYR A 5 1.23 -11.26 -0.10
C TYR A 5 0.70 -12.25 -1.14
N ARG A 6 -0.55 -12.68 -0.95
CA ARG A 6 -1.26 -13.57 -1.87
C ARG A 6 -2.33 -12.76 -2.61
N LEU A 7 -2.31 -12.82 -3.94
CA LEU A 7 -3.42 -12.29 -4.76
C LEU A 7 -4.74 -12.96 -4.37
N PRO A 8 -5.88 -12.25 -4.41
CA PRO A 8 -7.20 -12.85 -4.28
C PRO A 8 -7.36 -14.03 -5.26
N ARG A 9 -7.87 -15.16 -4.75
CA ARG A 9 -7.88 -16.45 -5.48
C ARG A 9 -8.46 -16.34 -6.91
N THR A 10 -9.60 -15.68 -7.05
CA THR A 10 -10.28 -15.44 -8.33
C THR A 10 -9.45 -14.62 -9.34
N ILE A 11 -8.57 -13.74 -8.85
CA ILE A 11 -7.65 -12.95 -9.68
C ILE A 11 -6.46 -13.80 -10.10
N ALA A 12 -5.91 -14.60 -9.17
CA ALA A 12 -4.81 -15.51 -9.46
C ALA A 12 -5.20 -16.55 -10.52
N GLU A 13 -6.33 -17.25 -10.33
CA GLU A 13 -6.81 -18.28 -11.25
C GLU A 13 -7.12 -17.72 -12.66
N ARG A 14 -7.75 -16.53 -12.73
CA ARG A 14 -8.00 -15.82 -14.00
C ARG A 14 -6.68 -15.45 -14.71
N LEU A 15 -5.72 -14.90 -13.97
CA LEU A 15 -4.44 -14.47 -14.52
C LEU A 15 -3.56 -15.66 -14.94
N GLU A 16 -3.52 -16.74 -14.16
CA GLU A 16 -2.84 -17.99 -14.49
C GLU A 16 -3.42 -18.65 -15.75
N THR A 17 -4.74 -18.53 -15.94
CA THR A 17 -5.41 -18.99 -17.17
C THR A 17 -5.04 -18.11 -18.38
N ALA A 18 -5.09 -16.78 -18.24
CA ALA A 18 -4.78 -15.84 -19.32
C ALA A 18 -3.28 -15.82 -19.72
N LEU A 19 -2.38 -16.19 -18.80
CA LEU A 19 -0.95 -16.29 -19.05
C LEU A 19 -0.49 -17.68 -19.54
N ARG A 20 -1.39 -18.67 -19.62
CA ARG A 20 -1.05 -20.04 -20.02
C ARG A 20 -0.38 -20.08 -21.40
N GLY A 21 0.70 -20.86 -21.51
CA GLY A 21 1.50 -20.97 -22.75
C GLY A 21 2.48 -19.81 -23.02
N ARG A 22 2.45 -18.70 -22.26
CA ARG A 22 3.36 -17.57 -22.48
C ARG A 22 4.75 -17.83 -21.87
N LYS A 23 5.82 -17.60 -22.65
CA LYS A 23 7.23 -17.76 -22.21
C LYS A 23 7.64 -16.93 -20.98
N ASN A 24 6.87 -15.88 -20.65
CA ASN A 24 7.08 -15.01 -19.47
C ASN A 24 6.00 -15.17 -18.37
N ALA A 25 5.15 -16.20 -18.43
CA ALA A 25 4.03 -16.38 -17.49
C ALA A 25 4.44 -16.29 -16.02
N ALA A 26 5.52 -17.00 -15.61
CA ALA A 26 6.01 -16.97 -14.24
C ALA A 26 6.47 -15.57 -13.79
N ALA A 27 7.17 -14.83 -14.65
CA ALA A 27 7.62 -13.47 -14.37
C ALA A 27 6.44 -12.48 -14.30
N ALA A 28 5.45 -12.63 -15.17
CA ALA A 28 4.20 -11.86 -15.14
C ALA A 28 3.39 -12.13 -13.86
N LEU A 29 3.27 -13.39 -13.43
CA LEU A 29 2.60 -13.75 -12.16
C LEU A 29 3.35 -13.20 -10.93
N ALA A 30 4.69 -13.27 -10.91
CA ALA A 30 5.50 -12.70 -9.84
C ALA A 30 5.32 -11.18 -9.77
N LEU A 31 5.43 -10.47 -10.90
CA LEU A 31 5.22 -9.04 -10.99
C LEU A 31 3.78 -8.63 -10.60
N ALA A 32 2.75 -9.38 -11.02
CA ALA A 32 1.37 -9.11 -10.66
C ALA A 32 1.09 -9.28 -9.16
N LYS A 33 1.68 -10.32 -8.52
CA LYS A 33 1.62 -10.50 -7.05
C LYS A 33 2.30 -9.34 -6.33
N TRP A 34 3.48 -8.92 -6.82
CA TRP A 34 4.24 -7.82 -6.27
C TRP A 34 3.52 -6.47 -6.39
N LEU A 35 2.98 -6.14 -7.57
CA LEU A 35 2.18 -4.92 -7.79
C LEU A 35 0.89 -4.93 -6.96
N GLY A 36 0.21 -6.08 -6.87
CA GLY A 36 -0.98 -6.26 -6.06
C GLY A 36 -0.75 -5.85 -4.60
N ARG A 37 0.39 -6.25 -4.01
CA ARG A 37 0.76 -5.94 -2.62
C ARG A 37 0.69 -4.44 -2.28
N PHE A 38 1.08 -3.58 -3.22
CA PHE A 38 1.20 -2.13 -2.98
C PHE A 38 0.00 -1.33 -3.51
N TRP A 39 -0.64 -1.80 -4.58
CA TRP A 39 -1.64 -1.03 -5.32
C TRP A 39 -3.06 -1.58 -5.22
N SER A 40 -3.26 -2.83 -4.77
CA SER A 40 -4.61 -3.39 -4.61
C SER A 40 -5.36 -2.86 -3.38
N THR A 41 -4.81 -1.90 -2.63
CA THR A 41 -5.49 -1.33 -1.45
C THR A 41 -6.72 -0.51 -1.87
N PRO A 42 -7.82 -0.49 -1.08
CA PRO A 42 -9.06 0.19 -1.44
C PRO A 42 -8.92 1.68 -1.82
N SER A 43 -7.96 2.38 -1.23
CA SER A 43 -7.68 3.80 -1.49
C SER A 43 -6.79 4.07 -2.72
N ARG A 44 -6.28 3.03 -3.40
CA ARG A 44 -5.28 3.18 -4.48
C ARG A 44 -5.59 2.41 -5.76
N PHE A 45 -6.47 1.40 -5.74
CA PHE A 45 -6.66 0.50 -6.89
C PHE A 45 -7.26 1.15 -8.16
N LEU A 46 -7.86 2.35 -8.04
CA LEU A 46 -8.34 3.16 -9.18
C LEU A 46 -7.33 4.20 -9.65
N SER A 47 -6.29 4.47 -8.86
CA SER A 47 -5.26 5.45 -9.19
C SER A 47 -4.26 4.86 -10.18
N ALA A 48 -3.80 5.66 -11.13
CA ALA A 48 -2.63 5.31 -11.91
C ALA A 48 -1.37 5.35 -11.02
N PHE A 49 -0.49 4.36 -11.18
CA PHE A 49 0.74 4.21 -10.42
C PHE A 49 1.96 4.11 -11.35
N PRO A 50 3.12 4.66 -10.96
CA PRO A 50 4.34 4.56 -11.74
C PRO A 50 4.92 3.15 -11.68
N ILE A 51 5.33 2.61 -12.82
CA ILE A 51 6.21 1.44 -12.90
C ILE A 51 7.52 1.89 -13.53
N ASP A 52 8.59 1.88 -12.73
CA ASP A 52 9.96 2.03 -13.22
C ASP A 52 10.60 0.64 -13.34
N ARG A 53 10.98 0.27 -14.56
CA ARG A 53 11.53 -1.06 -14.85
C ARG A 53 12.94 -1.24 -14.27
N ARG A 54 13.70 -0.16 -14.10
CA ARG A 54 15.06 -0.18 -13.56
C ARG A 54 15.04 -0.30 -12.04
N ALA A 55 14.26 0.54 -11.36
CA ALA A 55 14.11 0.47 -9.90
C ALA A 55 13.47 -0.84 -9.39
N ILE A 56 12.76 -1.56 -10.27
CA ILE A 56 12.16 -2.87 -10.00
C ILE A 56 13.11 -4.04 -10.35
N ALA A 57 14.04 -3.84 -11.29
CA ALA A 57 14.99 -4.87 -11.69
C ALA A 57 16.00 -5.18 -10.57
N GLY A 58 16.37 -6.46 -10.43
CA GLY A 58 17.40 -6.90 -9.48
C GLY A 58 16.99 -6.84 -7.99
N ARG A 59 15.77 -6.39 -7.67
CA ARG A 59 15.26 -6.43 -6.30
C ARG A 59 15.16 -7.86 -5.77
N GLU A 60 15.69 -8.11 -4.59
CA GLU A 60 15.67 -9.40 -3.90
C GLU A 60 14.25 -9.98 -3.73
N ASP A 61 13.25 -9.12 -3.49
CA ASP A 61 11.85 -9.53 -3.28
C ASP A 61 11.09 -9.91 -4.57
N LEU A 62 11.71 -9.74 -5.74
CA LEU A 62 11.11 -10.03 -7.05
C LEU A 62 11.99 -10.93 -7.94
N GLY A 63 13.32 -10.85 -7.83
CA GLY A 63 14.27 -11.73 -8.54
C GLY A 63 14.27 -11.60 -10.08
N LEU A 64 13.68 -10.54 -10.64
CA LEU A 64 13.57 -10.34 -12.09
C LEU A 64 14.62 -9.33 -12.61
N SER A 65 15.27 -9.65 -13.73
CA SER A 65 16.09 -8.71 -14.49
C SER A 65 15.23 -7.70 -15.26
N GLU A 66 15.79 -6.54 -15.67
CA GLU A 66 15.04 -5.50 -16.42
C GLU A 66 14.36 -6.07 -17.68
N ALA A 67 15.04 -6.98 -18.39
CA ALA A 67 14.49 -7.65 -19.57
C ALA A 67 13.26 -8.52 -19.23
N ARG A 68 13.29 -9.23 -18.08
CA ARG A 68 12.14 -10.01 -17.59
C ARG A 68 11.01 -9.11 -17.10
N VAL A 69 11.31 -8.01 -16.39
CA VAL A 69 10.33 -7.00 -15.98
C VAL A 69 9.64 -6.38 -17.21
N ARG A 70 10.40 -6.01 -18.25
CA ARG A 70 9.86 -5.51 -19.52
C ARG A 70 8.93 -6.52 -20.19
N GLY A 71 9.34 -7.79 -20.27
CA GLY A 71 8.54 -8.87 -20.86
C GLY A 71 7.30 -9.23 -20.02
N ALA A 72 7.38 -9.09 -18.70
CA ALA A 72 6.26 -9.28 -17.78
C ALA A 72 5.23 -8.15 -17.93
N ILE A 73 5.65 -6.88 -17.98
CA ILE A 73 4.76 -5.74 -18.20
C ILE A 73 4.01 -5.89 -19.53
N ALA A 74 4.72 -6.19 -20.63
CA ALA A 74 4.08 -6.41 -21.93
C ALA A 74 3.04 -7.55 -21.89
N ALA A 75 3.35 -8.68 -21.25
CA ALA A 75 2.40 -9.78 -21.10
C ALA A 75 1.21 -9.43 -20.20
N LEU A 76 1.38 -8.57 -19.19
CA LEU A 76 0.30 -8.08 -18.32
C LEU A 76 -0.57 -7.00 -19.01
N GLU A 77 0.01 -6.16 -19.87
CA GLU A 77 -0.73 -5.27 -20.76
C GLU A 77 -1.62 -6.09 -21.73
N GLU A 78 -1.04 -7.09 -22.39
CA GLU A 78 -1.72 -7.89 -23.42
C GLU A 78 -2.89 -8.75 -22.89
N VAL A 79 -2.83 -9.22 -21.63
CA VAL A 79 -3.95 -9.94 -20.98
C VAL A 79 -4.94 -9.02 -20.25
N GLY A 80 -4.81 -7.69 -20.41
CA GLY A 80 -5.67 -6.69 -19.77
C GLY A 80 -5.53 -6.63 -18.25
N PHE A 81 -4.43 -7.11 -17.66
CA PHE A 81 -4.16 -6.96 -16.23
C PHE A 81 -3.67 -5.55 -15.90
N LEU A 82 -2.89 -4.94 -16.80
CA LEU A 82 -2.48 -3.54 -16.73
C LEU A 82 -3.02 -2.78 -17.94
N ASP A 83 -3.60 -1.60 -17.71
CA ASP A 83 -3.77 -0.61 -18.76
C ASP A 83 -2.69 0.46 -18.60
N ARG A 84 -2.09 0.89 -19.72
CA ARG A 84 -1.26 2.10 -19.71
C ARG A 84 -2.18 3.31 -19.49
N ALA A 85 -1.91 4.07 -18.44
CA ALA A 85 -2.57 5.37 -18.27
C ALA A 85 -1.92 6.36 -19.24
N GLU A 86 -2.72 7.10 -19.98
CA GLU A 86 -2.20 8.12 -20.91
C GLU A 86 -1.35 9.13 -20.13
N PRO A 87 -0.05 9.27 -20.46
CA PRO A 87 0.77 10.28 -19.82
C PRO A 87 0.30 11.66 -20.31
N ALA A 88 0.04 12.59 -19.38
CA ALA A 88 -0.09 13.99 -19.72
C ALA A 88 1.12 14.42 -20.59
N ALA A 89 0.84 15.15 -21.68
CA ALA A 89 1.85 15.50 -22.67
C ALA A 89 3.04 16.21 -22.00
N GLY A 90 4.23 15.62 -22.06
CA GLY A 90 5.34 16.08 -21.25
C GLY A 90 6.65 15.30 -21.41
N ARG A 91 7.67 15.72 -20.64
CA ARG A 91 9.04 15.21 -20.74
C ARG A 91 9.10 13.72 -20.38
N ARG A 92 9.29 12.87 -21.40
CA ARG A 92 9.49 11.41 -21.31
C ARG A 92 10.81 11.01 -20.62
N TYR A 93 11.74 11.95 -20.48
CA TYR A 93 13.06 11.77 -19.90
C TYR A 93 13.27 12.72 -18.71
N GLN A 94 14.09 12.28 -17.77
CA GLN A 94 14.52 13.00 -16.58
C GLN A 94 16.04 12.93 -16.48
N ARG A 95 16.67 14.04 -16.06
CA ARG A 95 18.11 14.08 -15.80
C ARG A 95 18.35 13.55 -14.39
N THR A 96 19.32 12.65 -14.26
CA THR A 96 19.82 12.05 -13.02
C THR A 96 21.34 12.19 -12.99
N ASP A 97 21.98 11.88 -11.87
CA ASP A 97 23.43 11.96 -11.74
C ASP A 97 24.17 11.01 -12.70
N GLU A 98 23.53 9.87 -13.04
CA GLU A 98 23.99 8.91 -14.05
C GLU A 98 23.65 9.30 -15.50
N GLY A 99 23.12 10.51 -15.74
CA GLY A 99 22.76 11.01 -17.07
C GLY A 99 21.25 11.05 -17.34
N LEU A 100 20.85 10.95 -18.62
CA LEU A 100 19.46 11.12 -19.06
C LEU A 100 18.70 9.77 -19.02
N GLN A 101 17.77 9.62 -18.08
CA GLN A 101 16.99 8.41 -17.90
C GLN A 101 15.53 8.57 -18.37
N ARG A 102 14.89 7.48 -18.78
CA ARG A 102 13.47 7.49 -19.17
C ARG A 102 12.60 7.40 -17.92
N ARG A 103 11.61 8.27 -17.79
CA ARG A 103 10.73 8.30 -16.60
C ARG A 103 9.87 7.05 -16.51
N ALA A 104 9.51 6.69 -15.27
CA ALA A 104 8.51 5.68 -14.98
C ALA A 104 7.21 5.93 -15.77
N MET A 105 6.62 4.85 -16.29
CA MET A 105 5.34 4.92 -17.00
C MET A 105 4.18 4.73 -16.02
N LEU A 106 3.09 5.46 -16.22
CA LEU A 106 1.89 5.31 -15.41
C LEU A 106 1.03 4.16 -15.94
N PHE A 107 0.60 3.30 -15.02
CA PHE A 107 -0.27 2.16 -15.28
C PHE A 107 -1.41 2.13 -14.28
N ARG A 108 -2.53 1.51 -14.64
CA ARG A 108 -3.61 1.14 -13.72
C ARG A 108 -3.91 -0.34 -13.89
N PHE A 109 -4.62 -0.96 -12.95
CA PHE A 109 -5.20 -2.26 -13.21
C PHE A 109 -6.25 -2.12 -14.32
N GLY A 110 -6.27 -3.06 -15.27
CA GLY A 110 -7.32 -3.09 -16.29
C GLY A 110 -8.71 -3.23 -15.65
N PRO A 111 -9.78 -2.70 -16.28
CA PRO A 111 -11.09 -2.48 -15.65
C PRO A 111 -11.65 -3.74 -14.99
N ASP A 112 -11.53 -4.87 -15.68
CA ASP A 112 -11.92 -6.21 -15.24
C ASP A 112 -11.24 -6.65 -13.94
N TYR A 113 -9.91 -6.51 -13.87
CA TYR A 113 -9.14 -6.86 -12.69
C TYR A 113 -9.33 -5.84 -11.57
N GLY A 114 -9.51 -4.56 -11.90
CA GLY A 114 -9.88 -3.50 -10.94
C GLY A 114 -11.23 -3.78 -10.26
N GLN A 115 -12.23 -4.25 -11.00
CA GLN A 115 -13.51 -4.71 -10.45
C GLN A 115 -13.32 -5.96 -9.56
N ALA A 116 -12.53 -6.94 -10.01
CA ALA A 116 -12.24 -8.12 -9.20
C ALA A 116 -11.51 -7.77 -7.88
N PHE A 117 -10.57 -6.82 -7.90
CA PHE A 117 -9.91 -6.29 -6.70
C PHE A 117 -10.91 -5.55 -5.79
N ARG A 118 -11.81 -4.73 -6.36
CA ARG A 118 -12.89 -4.08 -5.60
C ARG A 118 -13.76 -5.10 -4.86
N ALA A 119 -14.21 -6.15 -5.53
CA ALA A 119 -15.02 -7.22 -4.95
C ALA A 119 -14.25 -8.07 -3.92
N ALA A 120 -12.97 -8.32 -4.13
CA ALA A 120 -12.11 -8.99 -3.15
C ALA A 120 -11.91 -8.14 -1.88
N ASN A 121 -11.65 -6.84 -2.04
CA ASN A 121 -11.53 -5.89 -0.94
C ASN A 121 -12.83 -5.74 -0.16
N ALA A 122 -13.98 -5.62 -0.84
CA ALA A 122 -15.29 -5.53 -0.19
C ALA A 122 -15.56 -6.77 0.70
N ARG A 123 -15.30 -7.98 0.20
CA ARG A 123 -15.38 -9.22 0.98
C ARG A 123 -14.41 -9.23 2.18
N ALA A 124 -13.17 -8.78 1.97
CA ALA A 124 -12.18 -8.70 3.05
C ALA A 124 -12.57 -7.69 4.15
N GLN A 125 -13.20 -6.57 3.79
CA GLN A 125 -13.70 -5.60 4.77
C GLN A 125 -14.97 -6.10 5.47
N ALA A 126 -15.90 -6.75 4.76
CA ALA A 126 -17.07 -7.38 5.38
C ALA A 126 -16.65 -8.45 6.41
N ALA A 127 -15.64 -9.27 6.11
CA ALA A 127 -15.09 -10.25 7.05
C ALA A 127 -14.36 -9.63 8.27
N ARG A 128 -13.91 -8.37 8.17
CA ARG A 128 -13.27 -7.62 9.28
C ARG A 128 -14.27 -6.82 10.11
N GLY A 129 -15.33 -6.31 9.47
CA GLY A 129 -16.42 -5.56 10.09
C GLY A 129 -17.57 -6.44 10.60
N ALA A 130 -17.54 -7.74 10.32
CA ALA A 130 -18.44 -8.70 10.94
C ALA A 130 -18.24 -8.66 12.47
N PRO A 131 -19.30 -8.45 13.28
CA PRO A 131 -19.19 -8.60 14.72
C PRO A 131 -18.69 -10.00 15.04
N ALA A 132 -17.83 -10.12 16.05
CA ALA A 132 -17.27 -11.39 16.47
C ALA A 132 -18.40 -12.44 16.65
N PRO A 133 -18.18 -13.70 16.22
CA PRO A 133 -19.22 -14.73 16.34
C PRO A 133 -19.72 -14.74 17.78
N ALA A 134 -21.04 -14.60 17.93
CA ALA A 134 -21.68 -14.32 19.20
C ALA A 134 -21.09 -15.23 20.28
N ARG A 135 -20.46 -14.61 21.30
CA ARG A 135 -19.97 -15.36 22.46
C ARG A 135 -21.12 -16.24 22.92
N ARG A 136 -20.90 -17.55 22.99
CA ARG A 136 -21.90 -18.51 23.51
C ARG A 136 -22.49 -17.89 24.78
N PRO A 137 -23.82 -17.81 24.92
CA PRO A 137 -24.42 -17.22 26.11
C PRO A 137 -23.86 -17.95 27.31
N ILE A 138 -23.04 -17.25 28.10
CA ILE A 138 -22.60 -17.73 29.40
C ILE A 138 -23.89 -17.75 30.22
N THR A 139 -24.33 -18.94 30.60
CA THR A 139 -25.47 -19.12 31.49
C THR A 139 -25.25 -18.25 32.73
N PRO A 140 -26.13 -17.30 33.03
CA PRO A 140 -25.96 -16.46 34.20
C PRO A 140 -25.99 -17.35 35.45
N SER A 141 -24.94 -17.27 36.27
CA SER A 141 -24.94 -17.92 37.57
C SER A 141 -26.08 -17.37 38.42
N ALA A 142 -26.69 -18.23 39.25
CA ALA A 142 -27.90 -17.93 39.99
C ALA A 142 -27.75 -16.69 40.92
N PRO A 143 -28.82 -15.91 41.15
CA PRO A 143 -28.76 -14.67 41.91
C PRO A 143 -28.46 -14.91 43.39
N LEU A 144 -27.31 -14.40 43.85
CA LEU A 144 -26.94 -14.38 45.27
C LEU A 144 -27.42 -13.07 45.94
N ARG A 145 -28.55 -13.20 46.67
CA ARG A 145 -29.03 -12.34 47.78
C ARG A 145 -29.47 -10.90 47.46
N PRO A 146 -30.43 -10.35 48.23
CA PRO A 146 -30.96 -8.99 48.03
C PRO A 146 -30.00 -7.90 48.52
N PRO A 147 -30.06 -6.67 47.95
CA PRO A 147 -29.21 -5.56 48.34
C PRO A 147 -29.66 -4.89 49.65
N VAL A 148 -28.69 -4.48 50.47
CA VAL A 148 -28.91 -3.54 51.59
C VAL A 148 -28.80 -2.11 51.05
N SER A 149 -29.84 -1.31 51.28
CA SER A 149 -29.89 0.09 50.86
C SER A 149 -29.00 0.99 51.73
N LEU A 150 -28.20 1.85 51.09
CA LEU A 150 -27.57 3.02 51.73
C LEU A 150 -27.75 4.27 50.83
N PRO A 151 -27.91 5.48 51.41
CA PRO A 151 -28.39 6.65 50.69
C PRO A 151 -27.30 7.38 49.87
N ALA A 152 -27.77 8.12 48.86
CA ALA A 152 -26.94 8.91 47.96
C ALA A 152 -26.45 10.25 48.57
N PRO A 153 -25.40 10.83 47.98
CA PRO A 153 -25.36 12.27 47.78
C PRO A 153 -25.19 12.67 46.30
N SER A 154 -25.95 13.69 45.91
CA SER A 154 -25.91 14.35 44.60
C SER A 154 -24.66 15.22 44.43
N ARG A 155 -24.09 15.31 43.21
CA ARG A 155 -23.85 16.59 42.50
C ARG A 155 -23.39 16.37 41.05
N ALA A 156 -23.92 17.16 40.12
CA ALA A 156 -23.51 17.15 38.72
C ALA A 156 -22.38 18.16 38.43
N MET A 157 -21.53 17.83 37.45
CA MET A 157 -20.65 18.75 36.71
C MET A 157 -20.40 18.19 35.29
N PRO A 158 -20.58 18.98 34.21
CA PRO A 158 -20.19 18.60 32.85
C PRO A 158 -18.95 19.39 32.36
N ALA A 159 -18.13 18.76 31.52
CA ALA A 159 -17.49 19.34 30.30
C ALA A 159 -16.24 18.56 29.87
N ALA A 160 -16.13 18.30 28.56
CA ALA A 160 -14.99 18.71 27.73
C ALA A 160 -15.17 18.20 26.29
N GLN A 161 -15.40 19.11 25.34
CA GLN A 161 -15.18 18.82 23.93
C GLN A 161 -13.67 18.89 23.65
N VAL A 162 -13.14 17.98 22.84
CA VAL A 162 -11.79 18.12 22.28
C VAL A 162 -11.87 17.99 20.76
N ALA A 163 -11.68 19.11 20.07
CA ALA A 163 -11.49 19.14 18.64
C ALA A 163 -10.05 18.69 18.29
N HIS A 164 -9.88 18.06 17.13
CA HIS A 164 -8.58 17.99 16.48
C HIS A 164 -8.70 18.36 14.99
N LYS A 165 -7.92 19.38 14.63
CA LYS A 165 -7.83 20.02 13.32
C LYS A 165 -6.39 19.83 12.83
N GLN A 166 -6.14 19.96 11.52
CA GLN A 166 -4.81 19.94 10.87
C GLN A 166 -4.16 18.52 10.85
N SER A 167 -3.30 18.11 9.91
CA SER A 167 -2.98 18.53 8.52
C SER A 167 -2.28 17.31 7.83
N SER A 168 -1.64 17.31 6.65
CA SER A 168 -1.12 18.35 5.74
C SER A 168 -1.07 17.85 4.28
N GLY A 169 -0.32 18.54 3.40
CA GLY A 169 -0.10 18.20 2.00
C GLY A 169 0.48 16.79 1.76
N GLY A 170 -0.10 16.10 0.78
CA GLY A 170 0.33 14.76 0.38
C GLY A 170 1.63 14.78 -0.41
N ALA A 171 2.72 14.39 0.25
CA ALA A 171 3.98 14.05 -0.41
C ALA A 171 3.78 12.87 -1.38
N VAL A 172 4.26 13.00 -2.62
CA VAL A 172 4.20 11.93 -3.62
C VAL A 172 5.27 10.88 -3.30
N LEU A 173 4.90 9.89 -2.50
CA LEU A 173 5.77 8.79 -2.13
C LEU A 173 6.12 7.92 -3.34
N LEU A 174 7.40 7.89 -3.73
CA LEU A 174 7.91 6.87 -4.63
C LEU A 174 7.98 5.50 -3.94
N MET A 175 7.93 4.48 -4.77
CA MET A 175 7.62 3.10 -4.43
C MET A 175 8.63 2.43 -3.48
N GLY A 176 8.27 2.32 -2.20
CA GLY A 176 8.84 1.30 -1.30
C GLY A 176 10.26 1.56 -0.82
N GLU A 177 10.70 2.82 -0.77
CA GLU A 177 11.82 3.19 0.08
C GLU A 177 11.46 2.88 1.54
N LYS A 178 12.12 1.87 2.11
CA LYS A 178 12.43 1.91 3.54
C LYS A 178 13.24 3.19 3.71
N GLY A 179 12.79 4.11 4.55
CA GLY A 179 13.55 5.31 4.87
C GLY A 179 14.93 4.91 5.39
N ARG A 180 15.94 4.96 4.53
CA ARG A 180 17.33 4.89 4.94
C ARG A 180 17.55 6.22 5.62
N ALA A 181 17.66 6.21 6.95
CA ALA A 181 17.95 7.41 7.71
C ALA A 181 19.13 8.11 7.05
N THR A 182 18.87 9.29 6.49
CA THR A 182 19.93 10.18 6.03
C THR A 182 20.79 10.49 7.26
N PRO A 183 22.09 10.13 7.28
CA PRO A 183 22.93 10.50 8.41
C PRO A 183 22.92 12.02 8.54
N GLU A 184 22.85 12.53 9.77
CA GLU A 184 22.54 13.92 10.11
C GLU A 184 23.70 14.91 9.79
N SER A 185 24.65 14.52 8.94
CA SER A 185 25.90 15.22 8.68
C SER A 185 25.74 16.62 8.08
N GLY A 186 24.63 16.90 7.41
CA GLY A 186 24.33 18.25 6.92
C GLY A 186 23.94 19.23 8.02
N LEU A 187 23.24 18.77 9.06
CA LEU A 187 22.70 19.62 10.12
C LEU A 187 23.73 19.81 11.24
N GLU A 188 24.46 18.75 11.63
CA GLU A 188 25.61 18.88 12.54
C GLU A 188 26.68 19.80 11.95
N ALA A 189 27.05 19.66 10.66
CA ALA A 189 28.04 20.54 10.04
C ALA A 189 27.58 22.00 9.91
N ALA A 190 26.27 22.27 9.91
CA ALA A 190 25.72 23.63 9.98
C ALA A 190 25.78 24.20 11.40
N LEU A 191 25.43 23.40 12.42
CA LEU A 191 25.53 23.79 13.83
C LEU A 191 27.00 24.00 14.27
N GLU A 192 27.94 23.19 13.78
CA GLU A 192 29.35 23.34 14.10
C GLU A 192 29.94 24.63 13.50
N ARG A 193 29.54 25.00 12.28
CA ARG A 193 29.89 26.32 11.70
C ARG A 193 29.30 27.46 12.51
N LEU A 194 28.07 27.33 13.01
CA LEU A 194 27.42 28.38 13.81
C LEU A 194 28.12 28.58 15.16
N ARG A 195 28.52 27.48 15.84
CA ARG A 195 29.35 27.55 17.06
C ARG A 195 30.72 28.18 16.79
N ARG A 196 31.41 27.77 15.71
CA ARG A 196 32.70 28.38 15.32
C ARG A 196 32.58 29.86 14.90
N ALA A 197 31.38 30.33 14.56
CA ALA A 197 31.08 31.72 14.23
C ALA A 197 30.62 32.58 15.44
N GLY A 198 30.64 32.04 16.67
CA GLY A 198 30.40 32.81 17.89
C GLY A 198 28.93 33.10 18.22
N GLY A 199 27.99 32.30 17.69
CA GLY A 199 26.56 32.42 17.98
C GLY A 199 26.13 31.67 19.25
N PHE A 200 26.45 32.23 20.43
CA PHE A 200 26.26 31.69 21.79
C PHE A 200 27.14 30.49 22.18
#